data_AF-A0A1B1YBI3-F1
#
_entry.id   AF-A0A1B1YBI3-F1
#
_cell.length_a   1.000
_cell.length_b   1.000
_cell.length_c   1.000
_cell.angle_alpha   90.00
_cell.angle_beta   90.00
_cell.angle_gamma   90.00
#
_symmetry.space_group_name_H-M   'P 1'
#
loop_
_entity.id
_entity.type
_entity.pdbx_description
1 polymer ?
#
loop_
_entity_poly.entity_id
_entity_poly.type
_entity_poly.pdbx_seq_one_letter_code
_entity_poly.pdbx_strand_id
1 'polypeptide(L)'
;MEIFYICVILVGICIVFFALIWMAVEKKNARDYRLELDEREHELRQVIEDAEQLLNELNNFSGYIVDRLEEKQKSIEDLLARIDEKTGNLSNAEIIQPANNAVDDIKEPDKTEGENTPRSEEAYAGFLQGKKGKLISLDERKNEVIKLYKKGISSTEIARMLNMGKGEIELISRMCK
;
A
#
# COMPACT_ATOMS: atom_id res chain seq x y z
N MET A 1 77.45 -33.69 13.23
CA MET A 1 76.99 -33.56 11.83
C MET A 1 75.58 -34.11 11.65
N GLU A 2 75.27 -35.32 12.13
CA GLU A 2 73.94 -35.94 11.97
C GLU A 2 72.77 -35.13 12.55
N ILE A 3 72.94 -34.54 13.73
CA ILE A 3 71.91 -33.71 14.39
C ILE A 3 71.52 -32.50 13.51
N PHE A 4 72.48 -31.91 12.80
CA PHE A 4 72.21 -30.77 11.91
C PHE A 4 71.32 -31.18 10.72
N TYR A 5 71.56 -32.35 10.12
CA TYR A 5 70.74 -32.86 9.02
C TYR A 5 69.30 -33.17 9.48
N ILE A 6 69.14 -33.73 10.68
CA ILE A 6 67.81 -34.00 11.25
C ILE A 6 67.02 -32.70 11.44
N CYS A 7 67.66 -31.63 11.95
CA CYS A 7 67.01 -30.33 12.10
C CYS A 7 66.57 -29.73 10.75
N VAL A 8 67.43 -29.81 9.72
CA VAL A 8 67.11 -29.30 8.37
C VAL A 8 65.91 -30.04 7.76
N ILE A 9 65.86 -31.37 7.91
CA ILE A 9 64.74 -32.18 7.43
C ILE A 9 63.45 -31.82 8.18
N LEU A 10 63.51 -31.67 9.50
CA LEU A 10 62.36 -31.31 10.32
C LEU A 10 61.80 -29.94 9.92
N VAL A 11 62.66 -28.95 9.68
CA VAL A 11 62.23 -27.62 9.21
C VAL A 11 61.57 -27.71 7.84
N GLY A 12 62.12 -28.51 6.92
CA GLY A 12 61.51 -28.74 5.60
C GLY A 12 60.10 -29.34 5.71
N ILE A 13 59.94 -30.33 6.58
CA ILE A 13 58.64 -30.96 6.86
C ILE A 13 57.65 -29.93 7.45
N CYS A 14 58.08 -29.09 8.39
CA CYS A 14 57.24 -28.03 8.97
C CYS A 14 56.76 -27.03 7.91
N ILE A 15 57.62 -26.63 6.97
CA ILE A 15 57.24 -25.70 5.89
C ILE A 15 56.18 -26.33 4.98
N VAL A 16 56.33 -27.61 4.63
CA VAL A 16 55.34 -28.34 3.82
C VAL A 16 54.01 -28.43 4.56
N PHE A 17 54.02 -28.77 5.86
CA PHE A 17 52.79 -28.78 6.67
C PHE A 17 52.12 -27.41 6.73
N PHE A 18 52.89 -26.34 6.92
CA PHE A 18 52.35 -24.99 6.95
C PHE A 18 51.70 -24.61 5.61
N ALA A 19 52.33 -24.95 4.47
CA ALA A 19 51.78 -24.73 3.15
C ALA A 19 50.47 -25.50 2.92
N LEU A 20 50.39 -26.76 3.36
CA LEU A 20 49.17 -27.56 3.27
C LEU A 20 48.03 -26.98 4.11
N ILE A 21 48.33 -26.52 5.33
CA ILE A 21 47.35 -25.87 6.21
C ILE A 21 46.84 -24.58 5.55
N TRP A 22 47.73 -23.75 5.02
CA TRP A 22 47.36 -22.51 4.34
C TRP A 22 46.43 -22.78 3.15
N MET A 23 46.78 -23.75 2.31
CA MET A 23 45.97 -24.16 1.16
C MET A 23 44.58 -24.68 1.57
N ALA A 24 44.50 -25.41 2.68
CA ALA A 24 43.22 -25.91 3.19
C ALA A 24 42.32 -24.78 3.71
N VAL A 25 42.88 -23.78 4.39
CA VAL A 25 42.14 -22.60 4.87
C VAL A 25 41.62 -21.77 3.70
N GLU A 26 42.47 -21.50 2.71
CA GLU A 26 42.09 -20.74 1.53
C GLU A 26 41.00 -21.44 0.73
N LYS A 27 41.13 -22.76 0.53
CA LYS A 27 40.10 -23.58 -0.15
C LYS A 27 38.77 -23.60 0.61
N LYS A 28 38.80 -23.55 1.94
CA LYS A 28 37.58 -23.47 2.75
C LYS A 28 36.89 -22.11 2.57
N ASN A 29 37.64 -21.01 2.70
CA ASN A 29 37.10 -19.66 2.53
C ASN A 29 36.53 -19.45 1.11
N ALA A 30 37.20 -19.96 0.08
CA ALA A 30 36.71 -19.88 -1.30
C ALA A 30 35.38 -20.63 -1.49
N ARG A 31 35.15 -21.72 -0.76
CA ARG A 31 33.89 -22.47 -0.83
C ARG A 31 32.77 -21.74 -0.11
N ASP A 32 33.04 -21.18 1.05
CA ASP A 32 32.03 -20.39 1.80
C ASP A 32 31.60 -19.15 1.00
N TYR A 33 32.55 -18.47 0.34
CA TYR A 33 32.23 -17.32 -0.53
C TYR A 33 31.33 -17.70 -1.72
N ARG A 34 31.56 -18.87 -2.34
CA ARG A 34 30.71 -19.34 -3.43
C ARG A 34 29.29 -19.69 -2.97
N LEU A 35 29.15 -20.20 -1.75
CA LEU A 35 27.84 -20.54 -1.19
C LEU A 35 27.04 -19.27 -0.85
N GLU A 36 27.70 -18.27 -0.27
CA GLU A 36 27.07 -16.96 -0.05
C GLU A 36 26.62 -16.32 -1.37
N LEU A 37 27.43 -16.41 -2.43
CA LEU A 37 27.07 -15.86 -3.74
C LEU A 37 25.82 -16.53 -4.34
N ASP A 38 25.72 -17.86 -4.21
CA ASP A 38 24.58 -18.65 -4.71
C ASP A 38 23.29 -18.33 -3.93
N GLU A 39 23.41 -18.15 -2.60
CA GLU A 39 22.29 -17.70 -1.75
C GLU A 39 21.79 -16.31 -2.18
N ARG A 40 22.70 -15.36 -2.43
CA ARG A 40 22.33 -14.03 -2.94
C ARG A 40 21.71 -14.10 -4.34
N GLU A 41 22.19 -14.98 -5.21
CA GLU A 41 21.61 -15.17 -6.53
C GLU A 41 20.16 -15.67 -6.42
N HIS A 42 19.90 -16.62 -5.52
CA HIS A 42 18.54 -17.11 -5.25
C HIS A 42 17.63 -16.03 -4.66
N GLU A 43 18.11 -15.24 -3.70
CA GLU A 43 17.35 -14.10 -3.16
C GLU A 43 16.94 -13.12 -4.28
N LEU A 44 17.88 -12.74 -5.14
CA LEU A 44 17.61 -11.84 -6.27
C LEU A 44 16.62 -12.44 -7.26
N ARG A 45 16.75 -13.73 -7.55
CA ARG A 45 15.84 -14.44 -8.46
C ARG A 45 14.41 -14.47 -7.92
N GLN A 46 14.26 -14.70 -6.62
CA GLN A 46 12.95 -14.67 -5.96
C GLN A 46 12.32 -13.27 -6.02
N VAL A 47 13.09 -12.22 -5.74
CA VAL A 47 12.59 -10.84 -5.81
C VAL A 47 12.14 -10.46 -7.24
N ILE A 48 12.84 -10.96 -8.26
CA ILE A 48 12.44 -10.76 -9.66
C ILE A 48 11.11 -11.50 -9.96
N GLU A 49 10.98 -12.76 -9.51
CA GLU A 49 9.75 -13.54 -9.70
C GLU A 49 8.55 -12.88 -9.01
N ASP A 50 8.73 -12.38 -7.78
CA ASP A 50 7.72 -11.63 -7.05
C ASP A 50 7.33 -10.33 -7.80
N ALA A 51 8.30 -9.63 -8.38
CA ALA A 51 8.05 -8.42 -9.16
C ALA A 51 7.30 -8.72 -10.47
N GLU A 52 7.61 -9.82 -11.15
CA GLU A 52 6.88 -10.28 -12.33
C GLU A 52 5.43 -10.65 -11.99
N GLN A 53 5.20 -11.34 -10.87
CA GLN A 53 3.86 -11.65 -10.39
C GLN A 53 3.07 -10.36 -10.10
N LEU A 54 3.69 -9.41 -9.40
CA LEU A 54 3.05 -8.13 -9.09
C LEU A 54 2.72 -7.32 -10.35
N LEU A 55 3.58 -7.38 -11.37
CA LEU A 55 3.31 -6.73 -12.66
C LEU A 55 2.09 -7.35 -13.35
N ASN A 56 1.95 -8.68 -13.27
CA ASN A 56 0.80 -9.38 -13.84
C ASN A 56 -0.51 -9.05 -13.08
N GLU A 57 -0.44 -8.98 -11.74
CA GLU A 57 -1.56 -8.53 -10.90
C GLU A 57 -1.94 -7.08 -11.18
N LEU A 58 -0.96 -6.20 -11.38
CA LEU A 58 -1.18 -4.80 -11.74
C LEU A 58 -1.86 -4.68 -13.11
N ASN A 59 -1.41 -5.45 -14.10
CA ASN A 59 -2.04 -5.47 -15.42
C ASN A 59 -3.51 -5.92 -15.35
N ASN A 60 -3.80 -6.96 -14.56
CA ASN A 60 -5.17 -7.40 -14.31
C ASN A 60 -6.01 -6.32 -13.59
N PHE A 61 -5.44 -5.66 -12.59
CA PHE A 61 -6.10 -4.55 -11.89
C PHE A 61 -6.35 -3.35 -12.81
N SER A 62 -5.41 -3.08 -13.72
CA SER A 62 -5.58 -2.04 -14.74
C SER A 62 -6.76 -2.35 -15.65
N GLY A 63 -6.92 -3.59 -16.10
CA GLY A 63 -8.10 -4.03 -16.85
C GLY A 63 -9.40 -3.81 -16.07
N TYR A 64 -9.42 -4.23 -14.80
CA TYR A 64 -10.58 -4.03 -13.92
C TYR A 64 -10.96 -2.56 -13.73
N ILE A 65 -9.97 -1.66 -13.57
CA ILE A 65 -10.25 -0.21 -13.47
C ILE A 65 -10.87 0.30 -14.76
N VAL A 66 -10.36 -0.12 -15.92
CA VAL A 66 -10.89 0.31 -17.22
C VAL A 66 -12.34 -0.14 -17.38
N ASP A 67 -12.64 -1.41 -17.12
CA ASP A 67 -14.01 -1.95 -17.20
C ASP A 67 -14.96 -1.17 -16.28
N ARG A 68 -14.50 -0.88 -15.06
CA ARG A 68 -15.31 -0.12 -14.08
C ARG A 68 -15.52 1.33 -14.50
N LEU A 69 -14.52 1.93 -15.15
CA LEU A 69 -14.60 3.29 -15.67
C LEU A 69 -15.55 3.36 -16.87
N GLU A 70 -15.49 2.38 -17.78
CA GLU A 70 -16.43 2.24 -18.89
C GLU A 70 -17.87 2.06 -18.39
N GLU A 71 -18.09 1.20 -17.40
CA GLU A 71 -19.41 1.01 -16.79
C GLU A 71 -19.94 2.32 -16.17
N LYS A 72 -19.07 3.07 -15.49
CA LYS A 72 -19.41 4.37 -14.92
C LYS A 72 -19.70 5.41 -15.99
N GLN A 73 -18.91 5.47 -17.06
CA GLN A 73 -19.14 6.35 -18.20
C GLN A 73 -20.50 6.06 -18.83
N LYS A 74 -20.82 4.79 -19.07
CA LYS A 74 -22.11 4.37 -19.61
C LYS A 74 -23.27 4.71 -18.68
N SER A 75 -23.08 4.57 -17.36
CA SER A 75 -24.10 4.95 -16.38
C SER A 75 -24.34 6.47 -16.36
N ILE A 76 -23.28 7.27 -16.53
CA ILE A 76 -23.39 8.73 -16.63
C ILE A 76 -24.10 9.11 -17.92
N GLU A 77 -23.78 8.47 -19.04
CA GLU A 77 -24.44 8.69 -20.31
C GLU A 77 -25.94 8.34 -20.26
N ASP A 78 -26.31 7.21 -19.63
CA ASP A 78 -27.71 6.84 -19.44
C ASP A 78 -28.46 7.83 -18.52
N LEU A 79 -27.80 8.32 -17.46
CA LEU A 79 -28.35 9.36 -16.61
C LEU A 79 -28.52 10.69 -17.37
N LEU A 80 -27.56 11.06 -18.22
CA LEU A 80 -27.63 12.28 -19.04
C LEU A 80 -28.75 12.18 -20.07
N ALA A 81 -28.87 11.04 -20.77
CA ALA A 81 -29.95 10.80 -21.73
C ALA A 81 -31.34 10.90 -21.07
N ARG A 82 -31.50 10.37 -19.84
CA ARG A 82 -32.74 10.51 -19.06
C ARG A 82 -33.02 11.96 -18.63
N ILE A 83 -31.99 12.74 -18.32
CA ILE A 83 -32.12 14.16 -17.99
C ILE A 83 -32.53 14.96 -19.24
N ASP A 84 -31.94 14.67 -20.39
CA ASP A 84 -32.29 15.30 -21.67
C ASP A 84 -33.71 14.95 -22.10
N GLU A 85 -34.14 13.69 -21.96
CA GLU A 85 -35.52 13.28 -22.22
C GLU A 85 -36.51 14.01 -21.30
N LYS A 86 -36.16 14.12 -20.01
CA LYS A 86 -36.99 14.83 -19.03
C LYS A 86 -37.02 16.34 -19.28
N THR A 87 -35.91 16.94 -19.72
CA THR A 87 -35.82 18.37 -20.04
C THR A 87 -36.50 18.69 -21.38
N GLY A 88 -36.42 17.80 -22.36
CA GLY A 88 -37.16 17.87 -23.63
C GLY A 88 -38.68 17.70 -23.46
N ASN A 89 -39.12 16.95 -22.44
CA ASN A 89 -40.53 16.86 -22.08
C ASN A 89 -41.01 18.06 -21.24
N LEU A 90 -40.11 18.73 -20.49
CA LEU A 90 -40.42 19.99 -19.81
C LEU A 90 -40.38 21.21 -20.73
N SER A 91 -39.60 21.22 -21.82
CA SER A 91 -39.49 22.38 -22.72
C SER A 91 -40.73 22.67 -23.57
N ASN A 92 -41.70 21.74 -23.61
CA ASN A 92 -43.03 21.99 -24.20
C ASN A 92 -44.04 22.61 -23.22
N ALA A 93 -43.67 22.80 -21.95
CA ALA A 93 -44.48 23.51 -20.96
C ALA A 93 -43.67 24.65 -20.34
N GLU A 94 -44.12 25.88 -20.64
CA GLU A 94 -43.68 27.15 -20.05
C GLU A 94 -42.51 27.87 -20.73
N ILE A 95 -42.89 28.57 -21.81
CA ILE A 95 -42.48 29.95 -22.06
C ILE A 95 -42.71 30.77 -20.77
N ILE A 96 -41.68 31.39 -20.20
CA ILE A 96 -41.64 32.78 -19.70
C ILE A 96 -40.17 33.21 -19.54
N GLN A 97 -39.89 34.41 -20.03
CA GLN A 97 -38.60 35.08 -20.24
C GLN A 97 -37.96 35.68 -18.95
N PRO A 98 -36.70 36.20 -19.03
CA PRO A 98 -35.77 36.36 -17.91
C PRO A 98 -35.84 37.73 -17.23
N ALA A 99 -35.38 37.82 -15.98
CA ALA A 99 -35.16 39.08 -15.28
C ALA A 99 -33.74 39.16 -14.71
N ASN A 100 -32.99 40.12 -15.25
CA ASN A 100 -31.73 40.65 -14.75
C ASN A 100 -31.85 41.14 -13.30
N ASN A 101 -30.75 41.04 -12.53
CA ASN A 101 -30.28 42.10 -11.60
C ASN A 101 -28.86 41.78 -11.06
N ALA A 102 -27.86 42.37 -11.73
CA ALA A 102 -26.86 43.30 -11.20
C ALA A 102 -26.25 43.13 -9.77
N VAL A 103 -24.92 42.97 -9.79
CA VAL A 103 -23.88 43.79 -9.08
C VAL A 103 -23.27 43.27 -7.78
N ASP A 104 -21.99 42.90 -7.93
CA ASP A 104 -20.79 43.12 -7.10
C ASP A 104 -20.94 43.72 -5.69
N ASP A 105 -20.23 43.11 -4.72
CA ASP A 105 -19.23 43.87 -3.96
C ASP A 105 -18.18 42.95 -3.32
N ILE A 106 -16.92 43.20 -3.65
CA ILE A 106 -15.71 42.60 -3.06
C ILE A 106 -15.24 43.54 -1.96
N LYS A 107 -14.97 43.03 -0.75
CA LYS A 107 -14.06 43.71 0.19
C LYS A 107 -13.35 42.77 1.14
N GLU A 108 -12.09 42.54 0.82
CA GLU A 108 -11.03 42.03 1.69
C GLU A 108 -10.35 43.22 2.39
N PRO A 109 -9.89 43.06 3.64
CA PRO A 109 -8.68 43.76 4.05
C PRO A 109 -7.62 42.83 4.69
N ASP A 110 -6.41 43.32 4.55
CA ASP A 110 -5.09 42.69 4.57
C ASP A 110 -4.30 43.01 5.86
N LYS A 111 -3.24 42.21 6.13
CA LYS A 111 -2.09 42.36 7.07
C LYS A 111 -2.35 42.09 8.57
N THR A 112 -1.53 41.36 9.35
CA THR A 112 -0.05 41.26 9.39
C THR A 112 0.40 40.03 10.22
N GLU A 113 1.67 39.63 10.01
CA GLU A 113 2.40 38.39 10.34
C GLU A 113 2.75 38.11 11.82
N GLY A 114 3.03 36.83 12.17
CA GLY A 114 3.69 36.45 13.44
C GLY A 114 3.53 35.01 13.97
N GLU A 115 3.90 33.99 13.19
CA GLU A 115 4.51 32.69 13.54
C GLU A 115 4.18 31.96 14.89
N ASN A 116 3.45 30.83 14.83
CA ASN A 116 3.91 29.47 15.17
C ASN A 116 2.76 28.42 15.32
N THR A 117 2.90 27.29 14.61
CA THR A 117 2.30 25.94 14.82
C THR A 117 0.78 25.73 14.57
N PRO A 118 0.33 25.05 13.49
CA PRO A 118 -1.09 24.82 13.25
C PRO A 118 -1.62 23.55 13.90
N ARG A 119 -2.59 23.76 14.79
CA ARG A 119 -3.47 22.80 15.46
C ARG A 119 -4.78 22.70 14.68
N SER A 120 -5.32 21.48 14.61
CA SER A 120 -6.72 21.07 14.30
C SER A 120 -7.30 21.52 12.95
N GLU A 121 -7.55 20.63 11.98
CA GLU A 121 -8.73 19.74 11.92
C GLU A 121 -10.02 20.49 12.24
N GLU A 122 -10.69 21.06 11.21
CA GLU A 122 -12.13 21.43 11.14
C GLU A 122 -12.33 22.56 10.09
N ALA A 123 -12.38 22.26 8.78
CA ALA A 123 -12.84 23.27 7.80
C ALA A 123 -13.34 22.79 6.42
N TYR A 124 -13.14 21.52 6.00
CA TYR A 124 -13.55 21.09 4.64
C TYR A 124 -14.50 19.88 4.60
N ALA A 125 -15.21 19.60 5.70
CA ALA A 125 -16.17 18.49 5.78
C ALA A 125 -17.65 18.94 5.68
N GLY A 126 -17.91 20.12 5.10
CA GLY A 126 -19.20 20.81 5.24
C GLY A 126 -20.25 20.59 4.14
N PHE A 127 -19.96 20.00 2.97
CA PHE A 127 -20.86 20.20 1.83
C PHE A 127 -21.76 19.04 1.38
N LEU A 128 -21.69 17.82 1.90
CA LEU A 128 -22.61 16.75 1.44
C LEU A 128 -23.27 15.96 2.59
N GLN A 129 -23.93 16.67 3.49
CA GLN A 129 -25.00 16.09 4.32
C GLN A 129 -26.35 16.27 3.64
N GLY A 130 -26.86 15.20 3.01
CA GLY A 130 -28.13 15.28 2.29
C GLY A 130 -28.81 13.97 1.89
N LYS A 131 -28.71 12.89 2.69
CA LYS A 131 -29.74 11.82 2.92
C LYS A 131 -29.12 10.45 3.26
N LYS A 132 -29.27 10.09 4.54
CA LYS A 132 -29.42 8.75 5.14
C LYS A 132 -28.52 7.61 4.62
N GLY A 133 -27.37 7.50 5.25
CA GLY A 133 -26.67 6.25 5.56
C GLY A 133 -25.58 6.60 6.56
N LYS A 134 -25.54 5.98 7.75
CA LYS A 134 -24.50 6.25 8.75
C LYS A 134 -23.13 5.90 8.14
N LEU A 135 -22.42 6.91 7.60
CA LEU A 135 -20.99 6.79 7.31
C LEU A 135 -20.27 6.86 8.66
N ILE A 136 -20.13 5.69 9.27
CA ILE A 136 -19.08 5.47 10.27
C ILE A 136 -17.77 5.56 9.49
N SER A 137 -16.86 6.43 9.92
CA SER A 137 -15.53 6.56 9.30
C SER A 137 -14.81 5.21 9.36
N LEU A 138 -14.00 4.90 8.35
CA LEU A 138 -13.27 3.62 8.29
C LEU A 138 -12.41 3.40 9.54
N ASP A 139 -11.90 4.48 10.13
CA ASP A 139 -11.13 4.43 11.37
C ASP A 139 -11.95 4.03 12.61
N GLU A 140 -13.22 4.44 12.70
CA GLU A 140 -14.07 4.07 13.82
C GLU A 140 -14.42 2.58 13.78
N ARG A 141 -14.71 2.03 12.58
CA ARG A 141 -14.91 0.58 12.40
C ARG A 141 -13.66 -0.22 12.75
N LYS A 142 -12.48 0.23 12.31
CA LYS A 142 -11.20 -0.42 12.61
C LYS A 142 -10.97 -0.50 14.11
N ASN A 143 -11.22 0.60 14.83
CA ASN A 143 -11.04 0.67 16.28
C ASN A 143 -12.02 -0.26 17.02
N GLU A 144 -13.25 -0.38 16.54
CA GLU A 144 -14.24 -1.28 17.14
C GLU A 144 -13.87 -2.76 16.95
N VAL A 145 -13.37 -3.13 15.77
CA VAL A 145 -12.83 -4.48 15.49
C VAL A 145 -11.68 -4.82 16.44
N ILE A 146 -10.71 -3.91 16.58
CA ILE A 146 -9.55 -4.10 17.47
C ILE A 146 -10.00 -4.24 18.93
N LYS A 147 -10.99 -3.44 19.37
CA LYS A 147 -11.53 -3.50 20.73
C LYS A 147 -12.19 -4.84 21.03
N LEU A 148 -12.97 -5.39 20.10
CA LEU A 148 -13.61 -6.70 20.27
C LEU A 148 -12.61 -7.86 20.18
N TYR A 149 -11.60 -7.74 19.32
CA TYR A 149 -10.52 -8.71 19.20
C TYR A 149 -9.68 -8.79 20.48
N LYS A 150 -9.34 -7.64 21.09
CA LYS A 150 -8.65 -7.57 22.40
C LYS A 150 -9.47 -8.16 23.55
N LYS A 151 -10.79 -8.23 23.41
CA LYS A 151 -11.69 -8.90 24.38
C LYS A 151 -11.74 -10.42 24.19
N GLY A 152 -11.00 -10.98 23.22
CA GLY A 152 -10.94 -12.42 22.96
C GLY A 152 -12.14 -12.96 22.17
N ILE A 153 -12.93 -12.09 21.54
CA ILE A 153 -14.09 -12.48 20.74
C ILE A 153 -13.61 -13.06 19.40
N SER A 154 -14.23 -14.13 18.94
CA SER A 154 -13.85 -14.82 17.70
C SER A 154 -14.11 -13.95 16.46
N SER A 155 -13.24 -14.00 15.45
CA SER A 155 -13.38 -13.21 14.22
C SER A 155 -14.72 -13.43 13.50
N THR A 156 -15.29 -14.62 13.61
CA THR A 156 -16.62 -14.96 13.07
C THR A 156 -17.77 -14.27 13.79
N GLU A 157 -17.62 -14.06 15.08
CA GLU A 157 -18.63 -13.41 15.91
C GLU A 157 -18.56 -11.88 15.78
N ILE A 158 -17.34 -11.33 15.69
CA ILE A 158 -17.11 -9.92 15.35
C ILE A 158 -17.71 -9.58 13.98
N ALA A 159 -17.51 -10.45 12.98
CA ALA A 159 -18.10 -10.30 11.65
C ALA A 159 -19.63 -10.18 11.69
N ARG A 160 -20.29 -10.98 12.53
CA ARG A 160 -21.75 -10.90 12.74
C ARG A 160 -22.17 -9.65 13.49
N MET A 161 -21.44 -9.25 14.53
CA MET A 161 -21.78 -8.09 15.36
C MET A 161 -21.62 -6.76 14.59
N LEU A 162 -20.59 -6.64 13.77
CA LEU A 162 -20.26 -5.42 13.03
C LEU A 162 -20.74 -5.44 11.57
N ASN A 163 -21.41 -6.51 11.14
CA ASN A 163 -21.84 -6.73 9.75
C ASN A 163 -20.67 -6.54 8.76
N MET A 164 -19.54 -7.16 9.07
CA MET A 164 -18.30 -7.10 8.29
C MET A 164 -17.92 -8.49 7.79
N GLY A 165 -17.17 -8.56 6.68
CA GLY A 165 -16.69 -9.84 6.16
C GLY A 165 -15.69 -10.51 7.11
N LYS A 166 -15.73 -11.84 7.25
CA LYS A 166 -14.73 -12.59 8.05
C LYS A 166 -13.29 -12.26 7.61
N GLY A 167 -13.07 -12.14 6.30
CA GLY A 167 -11.78 -11.77 5.73
C GLY A 167 -11.35 -10.33 6.08
N GLU A 168 -12.29 -9.38 6.13
CA GLU A 168 -12.00 -7.99 6.49
C GLU A 168 -11.54 -7.89 7.96
N ILE A 169 -12.22 -8.61 8.86
CA ILE A 169 -11.85 -8.66 10.28
C ILE A 169 -10.47 -9.30 10.47
N GLU A 170 -10.20 -10.39 9.76
CA GLU A 170 -8.91 -11.07 9.83
C GLU A 170 -7.78 -10.20 9.28
N LEU A 171 -8.03 -9.46 8.22
CA LEU A 171 -7.08 -8.51 7.63
C LEU A 171 -6.77 -7.35 8.59
N ILE A 172 -7.79 -6.75 9.20
CA ILE A 172 -7.62 -5.68 10.20
C ILE A 172 -6.84 -6.18 11.41
N SER A 173 -7.14 -7.40 11.88
CA SER A 173 -6.44 -8.01 13.01
C SER A 173 -4.95 -8.26 12.72
N ARG A 174 -4.62 -8.76 11.52
CA ARG A 174 -3.23 -9.01 11.11
C ARG A 174 -2.41 -7.73 10.95
N MET A 175 -3.03 -6.63 10.48
CA MET A 175 -2.35 -5.34 10.32
C MET A 175 -2.06 -4.62 11.64
N CYS A 176 -2.75 -4.99 12.73
CA CYS A 176 -2.63 -4.33 14.04
C CYS A 176 -1.92 -5.20 15.09
N LYS A 177 -1.33 -6.33 14.69
CA LYS A 177 -0.50 -7.19 15.53
C LYS A 177 0.96 -6.76 15.44
#